data_AF-A0A9W9ZHZ6-F1
#
_entry.id   AF-A0A9W9ZHZ6-F1
#
_cell.length_a   1.000
_cell.length_b   1.000
_cell.length_c   1.000
_cell.angle_alpha   90.00
_cell.angle_beta   90.00
_cell.angle_gamma   90.00
#
_symmetry.space_group_name_H-M   'P 1'
#
loop_
_entity.id
_entity.type
_entity.pdbx_description
1 polymer ?
#
loop_
_entity_poly.entity_id
_entity_poly.type
_entity_poly.pdbx_seq_one_letter_code
_entity_poly.pdbx_strand_id
1 'polypeptide(L)'
;MNVWIEVALLLLGVSYSQGCGNRPFSARVVNGENASPHSWPWQISLRVNGRHICGGSLIDNQYVLTAAHCVDRNPRPSGYTVVVGRSMQNILACAAYNILSLY
;
A
#
# COMPACT_ATOMS: atom_id res chain seq x y z
N MET A 1 -21.06 17.16 3.03
CA MET A 1 -20.33 17.81 1.92
C MET A 1 -21.30 18.78 1.26
N ASN A 2 -21.01 20.08 1.29
CA ASN A 2 -21.95 21.11 0.84
C ASN A 2 -21.90 21.24 -0.69
N VAL A 3 -23.06 21.21 -1.35
CA VAL A 3 -23.22 21.31 -2.81
C VAL A 3 -22.52 22.55 -3.40
N TRP A 4 -22.46 23.64 -2.63
CA TRP A 4 -21.75 24.86 -3.01
C TRP A 4 -20.23 24.69 -3.15
N ILE A 5 -19.62 23.75 -2.41
CA ILE A 5 -18.18 23.46 -2.50
C ILE A 5 -17.87 22.68 -3.78
N GLU A 6 -18.70 21.69 -4.12
CA GLU A 6 -18.58 20.92 -5.37
C GLU A 6 -18.72 21.84 -6.60
N VAL A 7 -19.72 22.75 -6.61
CA VAL A 7 -19.91 23.71 -7.70
C VAL A 7 -18.73 24.68 -7.82
N ALA A 8 -18.19 25.16 -6.70
CA ALA A 8 -17.01 26.03 -6.72
C ALA A 8 -15.75 25.32 -7.24
N LEU A 9 -15.54 24.05 -6.88
CA LEU A 9 -14.42 23.25 -7.36
C LEU A 9 -14.49 23.01 -8.88
N LEU A 10 -15.69 22.77 -9.42
CA LEU A 10 -15.93 22.61 -10.85
C LEU A 10 -15.73 23.92 -11.63
N LEU A 11 -16.22 25.05 -11.11
CA LEU A 11 -16.07 26.38 -11.75
C LEU A 11 -14.61 26.87 -11.78
N LEU A 12 -13.80 26.48 -10.80
CA LEU A 12 -12.38 26.84 -10.72
C LEU A 12 -11.47 25.86 -11.50
N GLY A 13 -12.03 24.85 -12.18
CA GLY A 13 -11.25 23.86 -12.94
C GLY A 13 -10.29 23.03 -12.07
N VAL A 14 -10.53 22.98 -10.75
CA VAL A 14 -9.67 22.25 -9.82
C VAL A 14 -9.98 20.76 -9.98
N SER A 15 -9.16 20.08 -10.79
CA SER A 15 -9.21 18.64 -10.96
C SER A 15 -8.45 17.99 -9.79
N TYR A 16 -9.14 17.28 -8.91
CA TYR A 16 -8.48 16.50 -7.85
C TYR A 16 -7.84 15.27 -8.47
N SER A 17 -6.58 15.37 -8.90
CA SER A 17 -5.83 14.23 -9.41
C SER A 17 -5.46 13.31 -8.25
N GLN A 18 -6.26 12.26 -8.04
CA GLN A 18 -5.86 11.14 -7.20
C GLN A 18 -4.83 10.29 -7.96
N GLY A 19 -3.58 10.78 -8.01
CA GLY A 19 -2.47 10.06 -8.61
C GLY A 19 -1.90 8.99 -7.67
N CYS A 20 -1.53 7.82 -8.19
CA CYS A 20 -0.79 6.79 -7.48
C CYS A 20 0.69 6.75 -7.93
N GLY A 21 1.56 6.06 -7.18
CA GLY A 21 2.93 5.77 -7.64
C GLY A 21 3.94 6.92 -7.58
N ASN A 22 3.59 8.07 -7.00
CA ASN A 22 4.53 9.17 -6.81
C ASN A 22 5.61 8.80 -5.78
N ARG A 23 6.87 8.73 -6.23
CA ARG A 23 8.05 8.52 -5.38
C ARG A 23 9.20 9.41 -5.83
N PRO A 24 10.21 9.63 -4.97
CA PRO A 24 11.48 10.18 -5.41
C PRO A 24 12.09 9.32 -6.53
N PHE A 25 12.75 9.98 -7.49
CA PHE A 25 13.56 9.27 -8.48
C PHE A 25 14.59 8.40 -7.74
N SER A 26 14.67 7.12 -8.11
CA SER A 26 15.74 6.24 -7.63
C SER A 26 16.40 5.57 -8.82
N ALA A 27 17.73 5.44 -8.75
CA ALA A 27 18.48 4.61 -9.67
C ALA A 27 18.14 3.12 -9.48
N ARG A 28 18.65 2.29 -10.39
CA ARG A 28 18.60 0.82 -10.24
C ARG A 28 19.23 0.42 -8.91
N VAL A 29 18.52 -0.38 -8.14
CA VAL A 29 19.01 -0.89 -6.85
C VAL A 29 20.06 -1.97 -7.10
N VAL A 30 21.32 -1.68 -6.75
CA VAL A 30 22.44 -2.64 -6.72
C VAL A 30 23.08 -2.51 -5.35
N ASN A 31 23.10 -3.59 -4.55
CA ASN A 31 23.54 -3.55 -3.14
C ASN A 31 22.84 -2.46 -2.31
N GLY A 32 21.52 -2.29 -2.51
CA GLY A 32 20.74 -1.14 -2.05
C GLY A 32 20.91 -0.76 -0.58
N GLU A 33 20.50 0.47 -0.28
CA GLU A 33 20.52 1.03 1.07
C GLU A 33 19.13 1.03 1.72
N ASN A 34 19.09 1.35 3.02
CA ASN A 34 17.82 1.55 3.71
C ASN A 34 17.05 2.70 3.07
N ALA A 35 15.81 2.44 2.67
CA ALA A 35 14.94 3.48 2.13
C ALA A 35 14.62 4.54 3.19
N SER A 36 14.54 5.80 2.76
CA SER A 36 14.02 6.87 3.63
C SER A 36 12.61 6.51 4.10
N PRO A 37 12.25 6.77 5.36
CA PRO A 37 10.91 6.51 5.88
C PRO A 37 9.82 7.04 4.93
N HIS A 38 8.83 6.20 4.63
CA HIS A 38 7.66 6.54 3.80
C HIS A 38 7.95 6.91 2.32
N SER A 39 9.19 6.76 1.83
CA SER A 39 9.53 7.00 0.40
C SER A 39 8.91 6.00 -0.57
N TRP A 40 8.43 4.86 -0.06
CA TRP A 40 7.72 3.82 -0.79
C TRP A 40 6.37 3.54 -0.11
N PRO A 41 5.40 4.47 -0.20
CA PRO A 41 4.20 4.44 0.64
C PRO A 41 3.28 3.25 0.37
N TRP A 42 3.37 2.66 -0.83
CA TRP A 42 2.64 1.44 -1.19
C TRP A 42 3.26 0.16 -0.67
N GLN A 43 4.48 0.18 -0.13
CA GLN A 43 5.14 -1.04 0.35
C GLN A 43 4.39 -1.60 1.58
N ILE A 44 4.03 -2.87 1.52
CA ILE A 44 3.34 -3.56 2.62
C ILE A 44 4.18 -4.71 3.19
N SER A 45 3.89 -5.04 4.44
CA SER A 45 4.38 -6.25 5.11
C SER A 45 3.21 -7.21 5.28
N LEU A 46 3.20 -8.29 4.49
CA LEU A 46 2.25 -9.40 4.66
C LEU A 46 2.73 -10.29 5.80
N ARG A 47 1.82 -10.61 6.73
CA ARG A 47 2.14 -11.32 7.97
C ARG A 47 1.21 -12.48 8.25
N VAL A 48 1.75 -13.49 8.92
CA VAL A 48 1.01 -14.60 9.52
C VAL A 48 1.46 -14.72 10.97
N ASN A 49 0.53 -14.81 11.92
CA ASN A 49 0.83 -14.85 13.36
C ASN A 49 1.79 -13.73 13.81
N GLY A 50 1.59 -12.51 13.29
CA GLY A 50 2.41 -11.33 13.60
C GLY A 50 3.79 -11.29 12.93
N ARG A 51 4.24 -12.35 12.26
CA ARG A 51 5.55 -12.44 11.59
C ARG A 51 5.45 -12.09 10.11
N HIS A 52 6.39 -11.30 9.61
CA HIS A 52 6.53 -11.00 8.17
C HIS A 52 6.87 -12.26 7.37
N ILE A 53 6.13 -12.49 6.29
CA ILE A 53 6.33 -13.62 5.38
C ILE A 53 6.62 -13.18 3.94
N CYS A 54 6.05 -12.06 3.49
CA CYS A 54 6.16 -11.56 2.12
C CYS A 54 5.92 -10.06 2.04
N GLY A 55 6.36 -9.44 0.95
CA GLY A 55 5.99 -8.08 0.56
C GLY A 55 4.70 -8.01 -0.27
N GLY A 56 4.40 -6.83 -0.76
CA GLY A 56 3.30 -6.55 -1.69
C GLY A 56 3.20 -5.05 -1.97
N SER A 57 2.20 -4.65 -2.73
CA SER A 57 1.95 -3.24 -3.04
C SER A 57 0.49 -2.88 -2.80
N LEU A 58 0.25 -1.80 -2.06
CA LEU A 58 -1.06 -1.17 -2.00
C LEU A 58 -1.37 -0.54 -3.37
N ILE A 59 -2.37 -1.07 -4.06
CA ILE A 59 -2.77 -0.61 -5.40
C ILE A 59 -4.04 0.24 -5.37
N ASP A 60 -4.79 0.17 -4.27
CA ASP A 60 -5.98 0.96 -3.99
C ASP A 60 -6.23 0.97 -2.47
N ASN A 61 -7.15 1.81 -1.99
CA ASN A 61 -7.51 2.00 -0.59
C ASN A 61 -7.88 0.70 0.15
N GLN A 62 -8.27 -0.34 -0.58
CA GLN A 62 -8.69 -1.63 -0.01
C GLN A 62 -8.05 -2.83 -0.71
N TYR A 63 -7.07 -2.64 -1.59
CA TYR A 63 -6.49 -3.71 -2.39
C TYR A 63 -4.96 -3.73 -2.32
N VAL A 64 -4.42 -4.91 -2.03
CA VAL A 64 -3.00 -5.22 -2.01
C VAL A 64 -2.69 -6.26 -3.07
N LEU A 65 -1.70 -5.98 -3.89
CA LEU A 65 -1.12 -6.92 -4.84
C LEU A 65 0.05 -7.66 -4.19
N THR A 66 0.08 -8.99 -4.29
CA THR A 66 1.22 -9.82 -3.86
C THR A 66 1.39 -11.04 -4.79
N ALA A 67 2.45 -11.82 -4.57
CA ALA A 67 2.72 -13.01 -5.36
C ALA A 67 1.85 -14.20 -4.89
N ALA A 68 1.41 -15.06 -5.81
CA ALA A 68 0.60 -16.24 -5.48
C ALA A 68 1.24 -17.16 -4.43
N HIS A 69 2.55 -17.41 -4.54
CA HIS A 69 3.27 -18.28 -3.60
C HIS A 69 3.34 -17.73 -2.16
N CYS A 70 2.94 -16.48 -1.94
CA CYS A 70 2.82 -15.90 -0.61
C CYS A 70 1.50 -16.28 0.09
N VAL A 71 0.47 -16.66 -0.69
CA VAL A 71 -0.89 -16.92 -0.21
C VAL A 71 -1.45 -18.30 -0.54
N ASP A 72 -0.80 -19.07 -1.42
CA ASP A 72 -1.23 -20.41 -1.83
C ASP A 72 -1.34 -21.42 -0.67
N ARG A 73 -0.49 -21.30 0.36
CA ARG A 73 -0.47 -22.23 1.52
C ARG A 73 -1.63 -22.06 2.49
N ASN A 74 -2.28 -20.88 2.52
CA ASN A 74 -3.42 -20.65 3.39
C ASN A 74 -4.50 -19.87 2.63
N PRO A 75 -5.54 -20.54 2.10
CA PRO A 75 -6.56 -19.87 1.30
C PRO A 75 -7.49 -18.96 2.13
N ARG A 76 -7.37 -18.92 3.46
CA ARG A 76 -8.22 -18.10 4.33
C ARG A 76 -7.64 -16.70 4.52
N PRO A 77 -8.32 -15.63 4.07
CA PRO A 77 -7.84 -14.26 4.26
C PRO A 77 -7.61 -13.88 5.73
N SER A 78 -8.39 -14.44 6.66
CA SER A 78 -8.28 -14.20 8.10
C SER A 78 -6.96 -14.68 8.72
N GLY A 79 -6.20 -15.52 8.03
CA GLY A 79 -4.86 -15.93 8.46
C GLY A 79 -3.78 -14.87 8.20
N TYR A 80 -4.11 -13.80 7.49
CA TYR A 80 -3.17 -12.76 7.11
C TYR A 80 -3.42 -11.45 7.83
N THR A 81 -2.34 -10.72 8.06
CA THR A 81 -2.39 -9.31 8.45
C THR A 81 -1.53 -8.52 7.48
N VAL A 82 -2.08 -7.44 6.94
CA VAL A 82 -1.36 -6.50 6.09
C VAL A 82 -1.00 -5.30 6.94
N VAL A 83 0.28 -4.93 6.95
CA VAL A 83 0.76 -3.70 7.57
C VAL A 83 1.26 -2.76 6.49
N VAL A 84 0.71 -1.55 6.46
CA VAL A 84 1.07 -0.46 5.54
C VAL A 84 1.87 0.62 6.27
N GLY A 85 2.60 1.47 5.54
CA GLY A 85 3.24 2.66 6.10
C GLY A 85 4.33 2.40 7.15
N ARG A 86 4.78 1.15 7.31
CA ARG A 86 5.78 0.80 8.32
C ARG A 86 7.18 1.12 7.81
N SER A 87 7.68 2.30 8.16
CA SER A 87 9.12 2.52 8.29
C SER A 87 9.61 1.85 9.59
N MET A 88 10.91 1.58 9.73
CA MET A 88 11.48 0.79 10.84
C MET A 88 11.37 1.44 12.24
N GLN A 89 10.48 2.43 12.43
CA GLN A 89 10.18 3.10 13.69
C GLN A 89 8.66 3.28 13.83
N ASN A 90 8.11 2.63 14.88
CA ASN A 90 6.76 2.78 15.45
C ASN A 90 5.60 2.05 14.74
N ILE A 91 4.89 1.23 15.52
CA ILE A 91 3.86 0.26 15.12
C ILE A 91 2.48 0.89 15.30
N LEU A 92 1.83 1.41 14.25
CA LEU A 92 0.38 1.64 14.23
C LEU A 92 -0.14 1.72 12.78
N ALA A 93 -0.81 0.67 12.30
CA ALA A 93 -1.94 0.68 11.36
C ALA A 93 -2.20 -0.75 10.85
N CYS A 94 -3.21 -1.42 11.42
CA CYS A 94 -3.85 -2.58 10.80
C CYS A 94 -5.07 -2.06 10.06
N ALA A 95 -5.03 -2.04 8.73
CA ALA A 95 -6.22 -1.89 7.91
C ALA A 95 -6.49 -3.23 7.22
N ALA A 96 -7.77 -3.58 7.06
CA ALA A 96 -8.18 -4.77 6.34
C ALA A 96 -8.11 -4.47 4.83
N TYR A 97 -7.26 -5.19 4.11
CA TYR A 97 -7.11 -5.08 2.66
C TYR A 97 -7.41 -6.42 2.01
N ASN A 98 -8.05 -6.38 0.84
CA ASN A 98 -8.21 -7.52 -0.05
C ASN A 98 -6.87 -7.84 -0.71
N ILE A 99 -6.50 -9.11 -0.77
CA ILE A 99 -5.28 -9.55 -1.43
C ILE A 99 -5.60 -10.04 -2.83
N LEU A 100 -5.06 -9.36 -3.84
CA LEU A 100 -5.05 -9.80 -5.24
C LEU A 100 -3.76 -10.57 -5.50
N SER A 101 -3.92 -11.80 -5.97
CA SER A 101 -2.82 -12.68 -6.39
C SER A 101 -2.69 -12.60 -7.91
N LEU A 102 -1.50 -12.25 -8.40
CA LEU A 102 -1.16 -12.51 -9.80
C LEU A 102 -0.86 -13.99 -9.95
N TYR A 103 -1.51 -14.65 -10.91
CA TYR A 103 -1.20 -15.99 -11.37
C TYR A 103 0.19 -16.05 -12.03
#